data_AF-A0A389MED2-F1
#
_entry.id   AF-A0A389MED2-F1
#
_cell.length_a   1.000
_cell.length_b   1.000
_cell.length_c   1.000
_cell.angle_alpha   90.00
_cell.angle_beta   90.00
_cell.angle_gamma   90.00
#
_symmetry.space_group_name_H-M   'P 1'
#
loop_
_entity.id
_entity.type
_entity.pdbx_description
1 polymer ?
#
loop_
_entity_poly.entity_id
_entity_poly.type
_entity_poly.pdbx_seq_one_letter_code
_entity_poly.pdbx_strand_id
1 'polypeptide(L)'
;MMGLLRDLSIKDICHHLDIVLQPDDGYQPLAPSALTAARQRLGEAPLRYLFHACSEAWLSDALGNDTFHGLHVLSVNGTLFRTPDLPENAASFGFIDPSSGTFHKSGWLP
;
A
#
# COMPACT_ATOMS: atom_id res chain seq x y z
N MET A 1 6.00 -7.19 -4.61
CA MET A 1 6.88 -7.23 -5.81
C MET A 1 6.99 -5.90 -6.55
N MET A 2 5.91 -5.11 -6.71
CA MET A 2 5.94 -3.71 -7.22
C MET A 2 6.64 -2.68 -6.29
N GLY A 3 7.34 -3.12 -5.24
CA GLY A 3 8.06 -2.25 -4.31
C GLY A 3 9.57 -2.21 -4.52
N LEU A 4 10.15 -3.20 -5.20
CA LEU A 4 11.60 -3.34 -5.37
C LEU A 4 12.12 -2.65 -6.65
N LEU A 5 11.27 -2.53 -7.67
CA LEU A 5 11.57 -1.96 -8.99
C LEU A 5 10.57 -0.85 -9.34
N ARG A 6 10.41 0.12 -8.44
CA ARG A 6 9.38 1.17 -8.54
C ARG A 6 9.51 2.07 -9.77
N ASP A 7 10.72 2.18 -10.32
CA ASP A 7 11.02 3.05 -11.46
C ASP A 7 10.77 2.37 -12.82
N LEU A 8 10.41 1.09 -12.81
CA LEU A 8 10.17 0.32 -14.02
C LEU A 8 8.68 0.08 -14.23
N SER A 9 8.24 0.18 -15.49
CA SER A 9 6.90 -0.29 -15.83
C SER A 9 6.82 -1.80 -15.61
N ILE A 10 5.62 -2.33 -15.35
CA ILE A 10 5.44 -3.79 -15.22
C ILE A 10 5.94 -4.56 -16.45
N LYS A 11 5.83 -3.96 -17.64
CA LYS A 11 6.32 -4.54 -18.87
C LYS A 11 7.84 -4.68 -18.81
N ASP A 12 8.54 -3.64 -18.37
CA ASP A 12 10.01 -3.65 -18.26
C ASP A 12 10.46 -4.63 -17.18
N ILE A 13 9.73 -4.73 -16.06
CA ILE A 13 9.99 -5.74 -15.03
C ILE A 13 9.88 -7.16 -15.62
N CYS A 14 8.83 -7.45 -16.40
CA CYS A 14 8.65 -8.77 -17.01
C CYS A 14 9.75 -9.13 -18.01
N HIS A 15 10.30 -8.16 -18.75
CA HIS A 15 11.46 -8.40 -19.60
C HIS A 15 12.74 -8.54 -18.78
N HIS A 16 12.95 -7.69 -17.77
CA HIS A 16 14.13 -7.71 -16.92
C HIS A 16 14.28 -9.02 -16.15
N LEU A 17 13.17 -9.59 -15.70
CA LEU A 17 13.12 -10.87 -14.98
C LEU A 17 13.02 -12.09 -15.91
N ASP A 18 13.07 -11.89 -17.23
CA ASP A 18 12.95 -12.93 -18.25
C ASP A 18 11.72 -13.84 -18.06
N ILE A 19 10.58 -13.24 -17.67
CA ILE A 19 9.33 -13.96 -17.39
C ILE A 19 8.60 -14.32 -18.71
N VAL A 20 8.94 -13.64 -19.81
CA VAL A 20 8.27 -13.79 -21.10
C VAL A 20 9.09 -14.70 -22.00
N LEU A 21 8.58 -15.89 -22.26
CA LEU A 21 9.15 -16.80 -23.26
C LEU A 21 9.16 -16.11 -24.63
N GLN A 22 10.37 -15.86 -25.13
CA GLN A 22 10.60 -15.35 -26.48
C GLN A 22 10.62 -16.53 -27.47
N PRO A 23 10.12 -16.36 -28.70
CA PRO A 23 10.30 -17.35 -29.75
C PRO A 23 11.78 -17.46 -30.18
N ASP A 24 12.18 -18.62 -30.70
CA ASP A 24 13.57 -18.89 -31.12
C ASP A 24 14.02 -17.99 -32.29
N ASP A 25 13.05 -17.51 -33.07
CA ASP A 25 13.18 -16.72 -34.29
C ASP A 25 13.15 -15.20 -34.07
N GLY A 26 13.21 -14.75 -32.81
CA GLY A 26 13.56 -13.37 -32.47
C GLY A 26 12.77 -12.76 -31.31
N TYR A 27 12.96 -11.46 -31.12
CA TYR A 27 12.33 -10.72 -30.03
C TYR A 27 10.88 -10.36 -30.35
N GLN A 28 9.96 -10.77 -29.48
CA GLN A 28 8.55 -10.41 -29.56
C GLN A 28 8.17 -9.45 -28.41
N PRO A 29 7.75 -8.21 -28.73
CA PRO A 29 7.36 -7.25 -27.71
C PRO A 29 6.14 -7.72 -26.90
N LEU A 30 6.24 -7.67 -25.57
CA LEU A 30 5.11 -7.98 -24.70
C LEU A 30 3.98 -6.95 -24.87
N ALA A 31 2.81 -7.43 -25.27
CA ALA A 31 1.59 -6.63 -25.31
C ALA A 31 1.06 -6.38 -23.88
N PRO A 32 0.69 -5.14 -23.50
CA PRO A 32 0.13 -4.86 -22.18
C PRO A 32 -1.11 -5.67 -21.83
N SER A 33 -1.95 -6.00 -22.82
CA SER A 33 -3.15 -6.83 -22.65
C SER A 33 -2.82 -8.25 -22.20
N ALA A 34 -1.69 -8.82 -22.62
CA ALA A 34 -1.26 -10.15 -22.20
C ALA A 34 -0.95 -10.20 -20.70
N LEU A 35 -0.38 -9.11 -20.13
CA LEU A 35 -0.18 -8.98 -18.69
C LEU A 35 -1.49 -8.92 -17.91
N THR A 36 -2.47 -8.18 -18.43
CA THR A 36 -3.81 -8.10 -17.81
C THR A 36 -4.50 -9.46 -17.83
N ALA A 37 -4.48 -10.17 -18.96
CA ALA A 37 -5.05 -11.51 -19.08
C ALA A 37 -4.34 -12.52 -18.17
N ALA A 38 -3.01 -12.48 -18.10
CA ALA A 38 -2.23 -13.35 -17.21
C ALA A 38 -2.59 -13.12 -15.74
N ARG A 39 -2.74 -11.86 -15.31
CA ARG A 39 -3.18 -11.51 -13.96
C ARG A 39 -4.58 -12.03 -13.65
N GLN A 40 -5.52 -11.86 -14.58
CA GLN A 40 -6.87 -12.39 -14.41
C GLN A 40 -6.88 -13.92 -14.25
N ARG A 41 -6.07 -14.63 -15.04
CA ARG A 41 -5.94 -16.09 -14.95
C ARG A 41 -5.30 -16.57 -13.63
N LEU A 42 -4.31 -15.84 -13.12
CA LEU A 42 -3.66 -16.14 -11.85
C LEU A 42 -4.61 -15.98 -10.65
N GLY A 43 -5.56 -15.05 -10.76
CA GLY A 43 -6.53 -14.78 -9.70
C GLY A 43 -5.88 -14.28 -8.42
N GLU A 44 -6.54 -14.53 -7.29
CA GLU A 44 -6.14 -13.99 -5.98
C GLU A 44 -5.12 -14.86 -5.23
N ALA A 45 -4.98 -16.15 -5.57
CA ALA A 45 -4.18 -17.09 -4.78
C ALA A 45 -2.70 -16.66 -4.63
N PRO A 46 -2.00 -16.18 -5.68
CA PRO A 46 -0.63 -15.71 -5.55
C PRO A 46 -0.51 -14.46 -4.67
N LEU A 47 -1.50 -13.56 -4.72
CA LEU A 47 -1.52 -12.37 -3.86
C LEU A 47 -1.75 -12.72 -2.40
N ARG A 48 -2.65 -13.68 -2.13
CA ARG A 48 -2.88 -14.23 -0.79
C ARG A 48 -1.58 -14.83 -0.23
N TYR A 49 -0.91 -15.69 -1.01
CA TYR A 49 0.36 -16.28 -0.60
C TYR A 49 1.42 -15.20 -0.30
N LEU A 50 1.58 -14.24 -1.22
CA LEU A 50 2.55 -13.16 -1.03
C LEU A 50 2.25 -12.33 0.22
N PHE A 51 0.98 -12.02 0.47
CA PHE A 51 0.56 -11.31 1.67
C PHE A 51 0.97 -12.07 2.94
N HIS A 52 0.60 -13.36 3.05
CA HIS A 52 0.97 -14.17 4.20
C HIS A 52 2.49 -14.29 4.37
N ALA A 53 3.24 -14.55 3.30
CA ALA A 53 4.69 -14.68 3.36
C ALA A 53 5.36 -13.38 3.81
N CYS A 54 4.91 -12.22 3.32
CA CYS A 54 5.42 -10.92 3.75
C CYS A 54 5.02 -10.60 5.19
N SER A 55 3.79 -10.91 5.60
CA SER A 55 3.35 -10.74 6.98
C SER A 55 4.20 -11.61 7.91
N GLU A 56 4.32 -12.91 7.67
CA GLU A 56 5.14 -13.78 8.52
C GLU A 56 6.59 -13.33 8.63
N ALA A 57 7.18 -12.85 7.54
CA ALA A 57 8.57 -12.41 7.52
C ALA A 57 8.84 -11.11 8.28
N TRP A 58 7.85 -10.20 8.35
CA TRP A 58 8.08 -8.82 8.81
C TRP A 58 7.15 -8.36 9.94
N LEU A 59 6.14 -9.15 10.31
CA LEU A 59 5.11 -8.73 11.26
C LEU A 59 5.71 -8.43 12.65
N SER A 60 6.63 -9.24 13.15
CA SER A 60 7.26 -8.99 14.46
C SER A 60 7.94 -7.63 14.53
N ASP A 61 8.68 -7.28 13.48
CA ASP A 61 9.47 -6.06 13.41
C ASP A 61 8.58 -4.85 13.13
N ALA A 62 7.51 -5.05 12.34
CA ALA A 62 6.57 -4.01 11.97
C ALA A 62 5.61 -3.61 13.11
N LEU A 63 5.26 -4.54 14.00
CA LEU A 63 4.27 -4.31 15.05
C LEU A 63 4.79 -3.46 16.23
N GLY A 64 6.11 -3.42 16.44
CA GLY A 64 6.71 -2.70 17.55
C GLY A 64 6.13 -3.09 18.92
N ASN A 65 6.35 -2.24 19.93
CA ASN A 65 5.77 -2.43 21.28
C ASN A 65 4.49 -1.61 21.49
N ASP A 66 4.15 -0.72 20.55
CA ASP A 66 3.02 0.19 20.69
C ASP A 66 1.71 -0.54 20.38
N THR A 67 0.75 -0.41 21.30
CA THR A 67 -0.58 -0.99 21.17
C THR A 67 -1.63 0.02 21.59
N PHE A 68 -2.79 -0.03 20.94
CA PHE A 68 -3.97 0.74 21.31
C PHE A 68 -4.99 -0.20 21.96
N HIS A 69 -5.25 -0.03 23.26
CA HIS A 69 -6.08 -0.94 24.06
C HIS A 69 -5.69 -2.42 23.93
N GLY A 70 -4.39 -2.73 23.83
CA GLY A 70 -3.87 -4.10 23.69
C GLY A 70 -3.98 -4.68 22.27
N LEU A 71 -4.35 -3.88 21.28
CA LEU A 71 -4.40 -4.25 19.87
C LEU A 71 -3.35 -3.48 19.08
N HIS A 72 -2.76 -4.12 18.07
CA HIS A 72 -1.89 -3.41 17.13
C HIS A 72 -2.71 -2.75 16.02
N VAL A 73 -2.41 -1.46 15.76
CA VAL A 73 -3.05 -0.70 14.69
C VAL A 73 -2.28 -0.91 13.39
N LEU A 74 -2.81 -1.75 12.50
CA LEU A 74 -2.18 -2.09 11.21
C LEU A 74 -2.61 -1.16 10.06
N SER A 75 -3.81 -0.59 10.15
CA SER A 75 -4.28 0.40 9.18
C SER A 75 -5.33 1.30 9.81
N VAL A 76 -5.35 2.56 9.39
CA VAL A 76 -6.44 3.49 9.68
C VAL A 76 -7.24 3.63 8.40
N ASN A 77 -8.45 3.06 8.36
CA ASN A 77 -9.36 3.34 7.27
C ASN A 77 -9.88 4.77 7.46
N GLY A 78 -9.60 5.66 6.50
CA GLY A 78 -9.98 7.06 6.55
C GLY A 78 -11.50 7.22 6.56
N THR A 79 -12.11 7.18 7.74
CA THR A 79 -13.53 7.46 7.91
C THR A 79 -13.68 8.94 8.19
N LEU A 80 -14.29 9.68 7.26
CA LEU A 80 -14.57 11.09 7.46
C LEU A 80 -15.88 11.23 8.26
N PHE A 81 -15.77 11.59 9.53
CA PHE A 81 -16.95 11.97 10.32
C PHE A 81 -17.30 13.44 10.05
N ARG A 82 -18.54 13.72 9.68
CA ARG A 82 -19.03 15.10 9.52
C ARG A 82 -19.34 15.67 10.89
N THR A 83 -18.39 16.42 11.45
CA THR A 83 -18.58 17.13 12.73
C THR A 83 -19.04 18.56 12.46
N PRO A 84 -20.07 19.08 13.16
CA PRO A 84 -20.43 20.51 13.12
C PRO A 84 -19.24 21.40 13.54
N ASP A 85 -19.06 22.51 12.83
CA ASP A 85 -18.04 23.51 13.13
C ASP A 85 -18.47 24.35 14.35
N LEU A 86 -18.18 23.83 15.54
CA LEU A 86 -18.50 24.44 16.83
C LEU A 86 -17.21 24.90 17.53
N PRO A 87 -17.23 26.02 18.28
CA PRO A 87 -16.07 26.51 19.01
C PRO A 87 -15.45 25.47 19.96
N GLU A 88 -16.26 24.61 20.58
CA GLU A 88 -15.81 23.54 21.46
C GLU A 88 -15.01 22.46 20.72
N ASN A 89 -15.40 22.17 19.47
CA ASN A 89 -14.71 21.21 18.62
C ASN A 89 -13.39 21.78 18.12
N ALA A 90 -13.37 23.07 17.73
CA ALA A 90 -12.16 23.79 17.39
C ALA A 90 -11.15 23.78 18.55
N ALA A 91 -11.62 24.03 19.78
CA ALA A 91 -10.78 23.99 20.97
C ALA A 91 -10.27 22.57 21.28
N SER A 92 -11.12 21.54 21.12
CA SER A 92 -10.80 20.15 21.50
C SER A 92 -9.93 19.43 20.47
N PHE A 93 -10.24 19.56 19.18
CA PHE A 93 -9.57 18.84 18.10
C PHE A 93 -8.56 19.72 17.36
N GLY A 94 -8.83 21.02 17.19
CA GLY A 94 -7.98 21.93 16.41
C GLY A 94 -8.21 21.82 14.90
N PHE A 95 -7.50 22.66 14.14
CA PHE A 95 -7.53 22.68 12.69
C PHE A 95 -6.13 22.48 12.10
N ILE A 96 -6.09 21.96 10.88
CA ILE A 96 -4.86 21.93 10.08
C ILE A 96 -4.52 23.37 9.69
N ASP A 97 -3.24 23.75 9.82
CA ASP A 97 -2.77 25.01 9.28
C ASP A 97 -2.88 24.98 7.74
N PRO A 98 -3.68 25.87 7.13
CA PRO A 98 -3.92 25.83 5.68
C PRO A 98 -2.66 26.08 4.83
N SER A 99 -1.65 26.73 5.40
CA SER A 99 -0.42 27.12 4.70
C SER A 99 0.65 26.04 4.69
N SER A 100 0.68 25.21 5.73
CA SER A 100 1.73 24.21 5.97
C SER A 100 1.21 22.77 5.97
N GLY A 101 -0.12 22.57 5.94
CA GLY A 101 -0.75 21.25 5.97
C GLY A 101 -0.47 20.46 7.25
N THR A 102 0.08 21.12 8.28
CA THR A 102 0.51 20.47 9.52
C THR A 102 -0.52 20.64 10.63
N PHE A 103 -0.69 19.59 11.42
CA PHE A 103 -1.56 19.60 12.60
C PHE A 103 -0.72 19.95 13.84
N HIS A 104 -0.99 21.08 14.48
CA HIS A 104 -0.14 21.59 15.57
C HIS A 104 -0.46 20.98 16.95
N LYS A 105 -1.50 20.16 17.08
CA LYS A 105 -1.90 19.59 18.38
C LYS A 105 -1.20 18.25 18.63
N SER A 106 -0.27 18.24 19.57
CA SER A 106 0.59 17.09 19.95
C SER A 106 -0.08 15.99 20.79
N GLY A 107 -1.42 15.97 20.88
CA GLY A 107 -2.15 15.12 21.82
C GLY A 107 -3.04 14.05 21.20
N TRP A 108 -2.91 13.79 19.90
CA TRP A 108 -3.75 12.79 19.20
C TRP A 108 -3.09 11.41 19.17
N LEU A 109 -2.66 10.95 20.35
CA LEU A 109 -2.42 9.54 20.63
C LEU A 109 -3.07 9.26 21.99
N PRO A 110 -4.09 8.39 22.07
CA PRO A 110 -4.40 7.72 23.32
C PRO A 110 -3.24 6.84 23.78
#